data_AF-A0A7W4YGR7-F1
#
_entry.id   AF-A0A7W4YGR7-F1
#
_cell.length_a   1.000
_cell.length_b   1.000
_cell.length_c   1.000
_cell.angle_alpha   90.00
_cell.angle_beta   90.00
_cell.angle_gamma   90.00
#
_symmetry.space_group_name_H-M   'P 1'
#
loop_
_entity.id
_entity.type
_entity.pdbx_description
1 polymer ?
#
loop_
_entity_poly.entity_id
_entity_poly.type
_entity_poly.pdbx_seq_one_letter_code
_entity_poly.pdbx_strand_id
1 'polypeptide(L)'
;MSDYTELAAQAEAGALLPKKGTVRRGPAAAAAAQRALIEAAGTGDLESAVRVAKGRPRLDATAPASHVWKVRPTPFLDEQVRLVAQERGISISQVVRDAVAQYVQTPHTTPAARP
;
A
#
# COMPACT_ATOMS: atom_id res chain seq x y z
N MET A 1 33.60 9.31 -12.48
CA MET A 1 32.65 8.32 -11.94
C MET A 1 31.27 8.84 -12.26
N SER A 2 30.46 8.07 -13.00
CA SER A 2 29.10 8.49 -13.33
C SER A 2 28.27 8.58 -12.05
N ASP A 3 27.53 9.67 -11.87
CA ASP A 3 26.62 9.82 -10.74
C ASP A 3 25.40 8.93 -10.97
N TYR A 4 25.40 7.77 -10.33
CA TYR A 4 24.31 6.80 -10.41
C TYR A 4 22.99 7.37 -9.89
N THR A 5 23.03 8.39 -9.03
CA THR A 5 21.85 9.08 -8.51
C THR A 5 21.17 9.90 -9.61
N GLU A 6 21.98 10.60 -10.40
CA GLU A 6 21.49 11.40 -11.53
C GLU A 6 20.91 10.50 -12.64
N LEU A 7 21.59 9.38 -12.93
CA LEU A 7 21.08 8.37 -13.85
C LEU A 7 19.76 7.75 -13.40
N ALA A 8 19.62 7.47 -12.10
CA ALA A 8 18.37 6.96 -11.53
C ALA A 8 17.23 7.99 -11.68
N ALA A 9 17.48 9.26 -11.36
CA ALA A 9 16.50 10.32 -11.53
C ALA A 9 16.04 10.49 -12.99
N GLN A 10 16.97 10.40 -13.95
CA GLN A 10 16.66 10.45 -15.38
C GLN A 10 15.85 9.23 -15.84
N ALA A 11 16.13 8.04 -15.30
CA ALA A 11 15.38 6.83 -15.60
C ALA A 11 13.93 6.94 -15.13
N GLU A 12 13.71 7.37 -13.88
CA GLU A 12 12.37 7.58 -13.30
C GLU A 12 11.57 8.66 -14.05
N ALA A 13 12.25 9.72 -14.51
CA ALA A 13 11.64 10.78 -15.32
C ALA A 13 11.36 10.36 -16.78
N GLY A 14 11.77 9.17 -17.20
CA GLY A 14 11.63 8.69 -18.58
C GLY A 14 12.50 9.45 -19.59
N ALA A 15 13.56 10.12 -19.12
CA ALA A 15 14.42 10.96 -19.95
C ALA A 15 15.51 10.18 -20.71
N LEU A 16 15.68 8.88 -20.41
CA LEU A 16 16.68 8.04 -21.05
C LEU A 16 16.23 7.57 -22.44
N LEU A 17 17.04 7.88 -23.45
CA LEU A 17 16.82 7.44 -24.83
C LEU A 17 17.66 6.20 -25.16
N PRO A 18 17.13 5.24 -25.93
CA PRO A 18 17.92 4.14 -26.46
C PRO A 18 19.07 4.63 -27.33
N LYS A 19 20.24 4.03 -27.17
CA LYS A 19 21.41 4.35 -28.01
C LYS A 19 21.10 4.08 -29.48
N LYS A 20 21.49 5.01 -30.36
CA LYS A 20 21.30 4.88 -31.81
C LYS A 20 21.98 3.59 -32.31
N GLY A 21 21.24 2.78 -33.08
CA GLY A 21 21.73 1.53 -33.67
C GLY A 21 21.61 0.28 -32.79
N THR A 22 21.16 0.38 -31.53
CA THR A 22 21.01 -0.79 -30.64
C THR A 22 19.61 -1.38 -30.62
N VAL A 23 18.64 -0.73 -31.26
CA VAL A 23 17.24 -1.20 -31.30
C VAL A 23 17.15 -2.43 -32.19
N ARG A 24 16.75 -3.57 -31.60
CA ARG A 24 16.48 -4.82 -32.32
C ARG A 24 14.98 -4.99 -32.47
N ARG A 25 14.52 -5.41 -33.66
CA ARG A 25 13.09 -5.62 -33.98
C ARG A 25 12.88 -7.02 -34.56
N GLY A 26 11.62 -7.47 -34.57
CA GLY A 26 11.20 -8.74 -35.15
C GLY A 26 11.01 -9.87 -34.12
N PRO A 27 10.56 -11.06 -34.59
CA PRO A 27 10.11 -12.15 -33.70
C PRO A 27 11.20 -12.66 -32.75
N ALA A 28 12.44 -12.79 -33.24
CA ALA A 28 13.58 -13.23 -32.43
C ALA A 28 13.93 -12.22 -31.32
N ALA A 29 13.83 -10.92 -31.61
CA ALA A 29 14.05 -9.87 -30.61
C ALA A 29 12.93 -9.86 -29.55
N ALA A 30 11.68 -10.09 -29.98
CA ALA A 30 10.53 -10.20 -29.05
C ALA A 30 10.68 -11.40 -28.12
N ALA A 31 11.09 -12.57 -28.63
CA ALA A 31 11.33 -13.75 -27.81
C ALA A 31 12.46 -13.53 -26.79
N ALA A 32 13.54 -12.85 -27.18
CA ALA A 32 14.63 -12.50 -26.27
C ALA A 32 14.18 -11.51 -25.18
N ALA A 33 13.40 -10.48 -25.55
CA ALA A 33 12.85 -9.52 -24.60
C ALA A 33 11.90 -10.18 -23.61
N GLN A 34 11.04 -11.08 -24.08
CA GLN A 34 10.12 -11.85 -23.23
C GLN A 34 10.89 -12.68 -22.18
N ARG A 35 11.95 -13.38 -22.58
CA ARG A 35 12.80 -14.14 -21.64
C ARG A 35 13.44 -13.24 -20.60
N ALA A 36 14.00 -12.10 -21.02
CA ALA A 36 14.62 -11.15 -20.10
C ALA A 36 13.63 -10.58 -19.08
N LEU A 37 12.38 -10.32 -19.47
CA LEU A 37 11.32 -9.86 -18.56
C LEU A 37 10.95 -10.92 -17.52
N ILE A 38 10.83 -12.18 -17.94
CA ILE A 38 10.51 -13.31 -17.05
C ILE A 38 11.65 -13.51 -16.04
N GLU A 39 12.90 -13.51 -16.51
CA GLU A 39 14.08 -13.65 -15.66
C GLU A 39 14.21 -12.50 -14.65
N ALA A 40 14.08 -11.25 -15.11
CA ALA A 40 14.15 -10.08 -14.25
C ALA A 40 13.03 -10.02 -13.19
N ALA A 41 11.85 -10.55 -13.51
CA ALA A 41 10.73 -10.65 -12.57
C ALA A 41 10.83 -11.88 -11.63
N GLY A 42 11.76 -12.81 -11.89
CA GLY A 42 11.90 -14.06 -11.14
C GLY A 42 10.68 -14.99 -11.26
N THR A 43 9.98 -14.97 -12.39
CA THR A 43 8.76 -15.76 -12.62
C THR A 43 8.99 -16.91 -13.61
N GLY A 44 8.02 -17.82 -13.73
CA GLY A 44 8.07 -18.92 -14.72
C GLY A 44 7.46 -18.57 -16.08
N ASP A 45 6.69 -17.49 -16.15
CA ASP A 45 5.93 -17.09 -17.34
C ASP A 45 5.74 -15.56 -17.42
N LEU A 46 5.36 -15.10 -18.61
CA LEU A 46 5.20 -13.67 -18.92
C LEU A 46 4.00 -13.04 -18.21
N GLU A 47 2.91 -13.78 -18.02
CA GLU A 47 1.72 -13.25 -17.36
C GLU A 47 2.02 -12.94 -15.89
N SER A 48 2.72 -13.85 -15.21
CA SER A 48 3.26 -13.64 -13.86
C SER A 48 4.23 -12.46 -13.82
N ALA A 49 5.12 -12.32 -14.81
CA ALA A 49 6.05 -11.18 -14.89
C ALA A 49 5.31 -9.84 -15.00
N VAL A 50 4.26 -9.77 -15.84
CA VAL A 50 3.42 -8.58 -16.00
C VAL A 50 2.66 -8.26 -14.71
N ARG A 51 2.17 -9.26 -13.98
CA ARG A 51 1.53 -9.06 -12.66
C ARG A 51 2.51 -8.51 -11.63
N VAL A 52 3.76 -8.96 -11.63
CA VAL A 52 4.80 -8.40 -10.75
C VAL A 52 5.10 -6.95 -11.13
N ALA A 53 5.31 -6.67 -12.42
CA ALA A 53 5.64 -5.34 -12.92
C ALA A 53 4.53 -4.30 -12.69
N LYS A 54 3.25 -4.71 -12.78
CA LYS A 54 2.09 -3.86 -12.48
C LYS A 54 1.82 -3.71 -10.97
N GLY A 55 2.66 -4.30 -10.13
CA GLY A 55 2.46 -4.45 -8.70
C GLY A 55 1.66 -5.72 -8.40
N ARG A 56 2.18 -6.56 -7.48
CA ARG A 56 1.52 -7.81 -7.05
C ARG A 56 0.07 -7.50 -6.63
N PRO A 57 -0.95 -7.98 -7.37
CA PRO A 57 -2.31 -7.91 -6.87
C PRO A 57 -2.36 -8.71 -5.57
N ARG A 58 -2.85 -8.12 -4.49
CA ARG A 58 -3.19 -8.89 -3.29
C ARG A 58 -4.30 -9.84 -3.70
N LEU A 59 -4.06 -11.16 -3.62
CA LEU A 59 -5.02 -12.18 -4.01
C LEU A 59 -6.36 -12.07 -3.25
N ASP A 60 -6.38 -11.34 -2.12
CA ASP A 60 -7.53 -11.29 -1.22
C ASP A 60 -8.09 -9.87 -0.98
N ALA A 61 -7.57 -8.81 -1.61
CA ALA A 61 -7.90 -7.45 -1.17
C ALA A 61 -9.09 -6.82 -1.91
N THR A 62 -10.30 -7.33 -1.67
CA THR A 62 -11.36 -6.36 -1.33
C THR A 62 -10.91 -5.79 0.00
N ALA A 63 -10.32 -4.59 0.00
CA ALA A 63 -10.10 -3.88 1.27
C ALA A 63 -11.44 -3.90 2.00
N PRO A 64 -11.52 -4.42 3.24
CA PRO A 64 -12.79 -4.44 3.95
C PRO A 64 -13.33 -3.03 3.94
N ALA A 65 -14.57 -2.85 3.50
CA ALA A 65 -15.18 -1.53 3.41
C ALA A 65 -15.08 -0.87 4.78
N SER A 66 -14.13 0.05 4.92
CA SER A 66 -13.89 0.72 6.19
C SER A 66 -14.99 1.76 6.33
N HIS A 67 -15.92 1.55 7.25
CA HIS A 67 -16.94 2.54 7.54
C HIS A 67 -16.32 3.68 8.37
N VAL A 68 -16.59 4.93 7.96
CA VAL A 68 -16.07 6.11 8.66
C VAL A 68 -17.10 6.58 9.68
N TRP A 69 -16.74 6.55 10.95
CA TRP A 69 -17.54 7.15 12.01
C TRP A 69 -17.20 8.63 12.18
N LYS A 70 -18.19 9.50 11.97
CA LYS A 70 -18.06 10.94 12.29
C LYS A 70 -18.50 11.15 13.74
N VAL A 71 -17.54 11.33 14.64
CA VAL A 71 -17.78 11.59 16.06
C VAL A 71 -17.23 12.95 16.44
N ARG A 72 -17.93 13.67 17.33
CA ARG A 72 -17.46 14.93 17.92
C ARG A 72 -17.02 14.64 19.36
N PRO A 73 -15.71 14.43 19.63
CA PRO A 73 -15.24 14.28 20.99
C PRO A 73 -15.26 15.62 21.73
N THR A 74 -15.29 15.58 23.06
CA THR A 74 -14.97 16.77 23.86
C THR A 74 -13.48 17.09 23.71
N PRO A 75 -13.05 18.37 23.87
CA PRO A 75 -11.63 18.74 23.75
C PRO A 75 -10.72 17.92 24.67
N PHE A 76 -11.16 17.70 25.91
CA PHE A 76 -10.44 16.91 26.90
C PHE A 76 -10.26 15.44 26.46
N LEU A 77 -11.30 14.82 25.87
CA LEU A 77 -11.21 13.44 25.41
C LEU A 77 -10.27 13.31 24.19
N ASP A 78 -10.27 14.29 23.28
CA ASP A 78 -9.35 14.29 22.13
C ASP A 78 -7.89 14.36 22.57
N GLU A 79 -7.58 15.22 23.55
CA GLU A 79 -6.24 15.35 24.12
C GLU A 79 -5.77 14.03 24.77
N GLN A 80 -6.61 13.43 25.61
CA GLN A 80 -6.31 12.16 26.27
C GLN A 80 -6.05 11.03 25.26
N VAL A 81 -6.85 10.94 24.19
CA VAL A 81 -6.66 9.92 23.14
C VAL A 81 -5.36 10.15 22.36
N ARG A 82 -4.98 11.40 22.10
CA ARG A 82 -3.70 11.73 21.44
C ARG A 82 -2.50 11.32 22.27
N LEU A 83 -2.53 11.57 23.58
CA LEU A 83 -1.45 11.16 24.50
C LEU A 83 -1.28 9.64 24.47
N VAL A 84 -2.38 8.88 24.63
CA VAL A 84 -2.34 7.41 24.58
C VAL A 84 -1.83 6.90 23.23
N ALA A 85 -2.25 7.52 22.13
CA ALA A 85 -1.79 7.17 20.79
C ALA A 85 -0.27 7.38 20.65
N GLN A 86 0.24 8.50 21.15
CA GLN A 86 1.66 8.84 21.12
C GLN A 86 2.50 7.89 21.99
N GLU A 87 2.09 7.65 23.24
CA GLU A 87 2.78 6.76 24.18
C GLU A 87 2.90 5.34 23.65
N ARG A 88 1.88 4.86 22.94
CA ARG A 88 1.81 3.50 22.40
C ARG A 88 2.33 3.37 20.97
N GLY A 89 2.65 4.48 20.30
CA GLY A 89 3.09 4.48 18.90
C GLY A 89 2.02 3.98 17.91
N ILE A 90 0.74 4.19 18.22
CA ILE A 90 -0.40 3.75 17.38
C ILE A 90 -1.25 4.94 16.94
N SER A 91 -2.14 4.73 15.96
CA SER A 91 -3.05 5.79 15.51
C SER A 91 -4.22 6.01 16.48
N ILE A 92 -4.77 7.23 16.51
CA ILE A 92 -6.00 7.55 17.25
C ILE A 92 -7.14 6.60 16.85
N SER A 93 -7.28 6.30 15.55
CA SER A 93 -8.28 5.36 15.07
C SER A 93 -8.08 3.93 15.59
N GLN A 94 -6.85 3.52 15.90
CA GLN A 94 -6.57 2.24 16.55
C GLN A 94 -7.01 2.28 18.03
N VAL A 95 -6.64 3.33 18.76
CA VAL A 95 -7.07 3.53 20.16
C VAL A 95 -8.59 3.47 20.30
N VAL A 96 -9.32 4.17 19.42
CA VAL A 96 -10.79 4.19 19.42
C VAL A 96 -11.36 2.81 19.11
N ARG A 97 -10.81 2.09 18.13
CA ARG A 97 -11.27 0.74 17.78
C ARG A 97 -11.08 -0.24 18.95
N ASP A 98 -9.93 -0.19 19.61
CA ASP A 98 -9.63 -1.08 20.74
C ASP A 98 -10.56 -0.79 21.93
N ALA A 99 -10.77 0.49 22.25
CA ALA A 99 -11.68 0.91 23.33
C ALA A 99 -13.14 0.50 23.04
N VAL A 100 -13.61 0.69 21.81
CA VAL A 100 -14.98 0.31 21.42
C VAL A 100 -15.16 -1.21 21.41
N ALA A 101 -14.17 -1.95 20.91
CA ALA A 101 -14.20 -3.41 20.95
C ALA A 101 -14.30 -3.93 22.39
N GLN A 102 -13.50 -3.36 23.30
CA GLN A 102 -13.55 -3.68 24.72
C GLN A 102 -14.93 -3.35 25.34
N TYR A 103 -15.49 -2.19 25.01
CA TYR A 103 -16.81 -1.76 25.51
C TYR A 103 -17.93 -2.73 25.08
N VAL A 104 -17.94 -3.14 23.81
CA VAL A 104 -18.96 -4.06 23.26
C VAL A 104 -18.82 -5.47 23.82
N GLN A 105 -17.60 -5.94 24.07
CA GLN A 105 -17.34 -7.27 24.64
C GLN A 105 -17.67 -7.34 26.14
N THR A 106 -17.72 -6.21 26.84
CA THR A 106 -18.06 -6.17 28.25
C THR A 106 -19.58 -6.24 28.41
N PRO A 107 -20.14 -7.23 29.15
CA PRO A 107 -21.58 -7.31 29.37
C PRO A 107 -22.04 -6.07 30.14
N HIS A 108 -22.89 -5.28 29.49
CA HIS A 108 -23.48 -4.06 30.05
C HIS A 108 -24.99 -4.24 30.20
N THR A 109 -25.52 -3.93 31.38
CA THR A 109 -26.96 -3.79 31.61
C THR A 109 -27.39 -2.44 31.05
N THR A 110 -28.01 -2.44 29.87
CA THR A 110 -28.58 -1.21 29.27
C THR A 110 -29.71 -0.68 30.18
N PRO A 111 -29.58 0.51 30.81
CA PRO A 111 -30.75 1.15 31.40
C PRO A 111 -31.70 1.56 30.28
N ALA A 112 -32.99 1.24 30.44
CA ALA A 112 -34.04 1.52 29.46
C ALA A 112 -33.94 2.95 28.92
N ALA A 113 -33.94 3.09 27.59
CA ALA A 113 -33.89 4.37 26.91
C ALA A 113 -35.02 5.27 27.42
N ARG A 114 -34.67 6.45 27.93
CA ARG A 114 -35.66 7.50 28.21
C ARG A 114 -36.14 8.10 26.88
N PRO A 115 -37.45 8.31 26.71
CA PRO A 115 -38.04 8.89 25.50
C PRO A 115 -37.61 10.33 25.27
#